data_AF-A0A2P8W5P5-F1
#
_entry.id   AF-A0A2P8W5P5-F1
#
_cell.length_a   1.000
_cell.length_b   1.000
_cell.length_c   1.000
_cell.angle_alpha   90.00
_cell.angle_beta   90.00
_cell.angle_gamma   90.00
#
_symmetry.space_group_name_H-M   'P 1'
#
loop_
_entity.id
_entity.type
_entity.pdbx_description
1 polymer ?
#
loop_
_entity_poly.entity_id
_entity_poly.type
_entity_poly.pdbx_seq_one_letter_code
_entity_poly.pdbx_strand_id
1 'polypeptide(L)'
;RSGVRGPENVWGSALAAAVCAIAIAILGAVATPASQQLWLPLLALAYVSSLSTKLSDTTASEVGKAYGRHTFLLTSLKPVPAGTEGAVSLEGTLAGVGGSAVIALVGWGVGLISPWAIGLCLVAAFLATTLESLIGATLQPKFTWLTNEIVNGINTSIGAALGLLLGLAFGQFS
;
A
#
# COMPACT_ATOMS: atom_id res chain seq x y z
N ARG A 1 -20.41 -10.85 -2.26
CA ARG A 1 -20.36 -11.22 -0.81
C ARG A 1 -20.92 -10.04 -0.01
N SER A 2 -21.69 -10.33 1.05
CA SER A 2 -22.29 -9.36 1.97
C SER A 2 -21.28 -8.29 2.41
N GLY A 3 -21.61 -7.02 2.18
CA GLY A 3 -20.72 -5.86 2.29
C GLY A 3 -20.55 -5.28 3.70
N VAL A 4 -20.67 -6.10 4.75
CA VAL A 4 -20.39 -5.64 6.12
C VAL A 4 -18.96 -6.03 6.47
N ARG A 5 -18.03 -5.10 6.23
CA ARG A 5 -16.64 -5.20 6.71
C ARG A 5 -16.64 -4.85 8.20
N GLY A 6 -16.21 -5.78 9.05
CA GLY A 6 -16.13 -5.56 10.50
C GLY A 6 -15.07 -4.51 10.85
N PRO A 7 -15.07 -3.96 12.08
CA PRO A 7 -14.05 -3.02 12.54
C PRO A 7 -12.63 -3.59 12.44
N GLU A 8 -12.46 -4.92 12.46
CA GLU A 8 -11.20 -5.61 12.18
C GLU A 8 -10.53 -5.20 10.84
N ASN A 9 -11.32 -4.90 9.79
CA ASN A 9 -10.76 -4.43 8.51
C ASN A 9 -10.03 -3.09 8.64
N VAL A 10 -10.53 -2.23 9.54
CA VAL A 10 -9.99 -0.89 9.77
C VAL A 10 -8.62 -1.01 10.46
N TRP A 11 -8.52 -1.87 11.46
CA TRP A 11 -7.27 -2.09 12.18
C TRP A 11 -6.19 -2.72 11.31
N GLY A 12 -6.52 -3.76 10.54
CA GLY A 12 -5.55 -4.41 9.65
C GLY A 12 -4.94 -3.41 8.67
N SER A 13 -5.77 -2.61 8.01
CA SER A 13 -5.32 -1.74 6.92
C SER A 13 -4.74 -0.40 7.38
N ALA A 14 -5.18 0.15 8.51
CA ALA A 14 -4.76 1.47 8.99
C ALA A 14 -3.59 1.44 9.98
N LEU A 15 -3.24 0.27 10.54
CA LEU A 15 -2.22 0.15 11.59
C LEU A 15 -0.86 0.69 11.15
N ALA A 16 -0.39 0.36 9.94
CA ALA A 16 0.90 0.85 9.45
C ALA A 16 0.95 2.39 9.41
N ALA A 17 -0.10 3.01 8.85
CA ALA A 17 -0.22 4.46 8.83
C ALA A 17 -0.34 5.06 10.24
N ALA A 18 -1.10 4.44 11.14
CA ALA A 18 -1.22 4.89 12.53
C ALA A 18 0.12 4.83 13.27
N VAL A 19 0.90 3.76 13.08
CA VAL A 19 2.25 3.62 13.65
C VAL A 19 3.17 4.72 13.12
N CYS A 20 3.15 5.00 11.81
CA CYS A 20 3.94 6.11 11.24
C CYS A 20 3.52 7.47 11.83
N ALA A 21 2.22 7.73 11.96
CA ALA A 21 1.70 8.97 12.53
C ALA A 21 2.12 9.15 14.01
N ILE A 22 2.03 8.09 14.81
CA ILE A 22 2.49 8.08 16.21
C ILE A 22 4.01 8.32 16.27
N ALA A 23 4.79 7.67 15.41
CA ALA A 23 6.23 7.86 15.33
C ALA A 23 6.62 9.30 14.97
N ILE A 24 5.91 9.91 14.02
CA ILE A 24 6.06 11.33 13.67
C ILE A 24 5.79 12.22 14.88
N ALA A 25 4.68 11.98 15.61
CA ALA A 25 4.31 12.78 16.77
C ALA A 25 5.33 12.66 17.90
N ILE A 26 5.79 11.45 18.21
CA ILE A 26 6.82 11.20 19.24
C ILE A 26 8.12 11.89 18.83
N LEU A 27 8.60 11.66 17.61
CA LEU A 27 9.86 12.21 17.13
C LEU A 27 9.82 13.75 17.07
N GLY A 28 8.69 14.32 16.66
CA GLY A 28 8.46 15.77 16.68
C GLY A 28 8.53 16.37 18.09
N ALA A 29 8.16 15.60 19.12
CA ALA A 29 8.15 16.06 20.51
C ALA A 29 9.50 15.85 21.23
N VAL A 30 10.20 14.74 20.99
CA VAL A 30 11.35 14.33 21.82
C VAL A 30 12.70 14.32 21.12
N ALA A 31 12.74 14.34 19.78
CA ALA A 31 14.00 14.16 19.06
C ALA A 31 14.77 15.47 18.86
N THR A 32 16.08 15.35 18.68
CA THR A 32 16.94 16.48 18.34
C THR A 32 16.63 17.01 16.94
N PRO A 33 16.91 18.29 16.64
CA PRO A 33 16.66 18.87 15.31
C PRO A 33 17.31 18.08 14.16
N ALA A 34 18.53 17.57 14.39
CA ALA A 34 19.24 16.75 13.41
C ALA A 34 18.49 15.44 13.09
N SER A 35 17.96 14.76 14.11
CA SER A 35 17.14 13.56 13.93
C SER A 35 15.81 13.85 13.26
N GLN A 36 15.17 14.97 13.60
CA GLN A 36 13.90 15.39 12.99
C GLN A 36 14.04 15.62 11.48
N GLN A 37 15.12 16.32 11.07
CA GLN A 37 15.37 16.63 9.66
C GLN A 37 15.53 15.37 8.80
N LEU A 38 16.11 14.29 9.36
CA LEU A 38 16.28 13.02 8.66
C LEU A 38 15.00 12.17 8.65
N TRP A 39 14.40 11.96 9.82
CA TRP A 39 13.39 10.92 10.00
C TRP A 39 11.95 11.38 9.75
N LEU A 40 11.61 12.65 9.99
CA LEU A 40 10.23 13.12 9.76
C LEU A 40 9.80 13.00 8.28
N PRO A 41 10.62 13.41 7.28
CA PRO A 41 10.25 13.25 5.87
C PRO A 41 10.13 11.78 5.46
N LEU A 42 10.99 10.91 6.00
CA LEU A 42 10.96 9.46 5.71
C LEU A 42 9.72 8.79 6.30
N LEU A 43 9.33 9.14 7.52
CA LEU A 43 8.12 8.63 8.16
C LEU A 43 6.86 9.17 7.49
N ALA A 44 6.87 10.43 7.04
CA ALA A 44 5.77 10.99 6.26
C ALA A 44 5.62 10.28 4.91
N LEU A 45 6.74 9.98 4.24
CA LEU A 45 6.73 9.19 3.01
C LEU A 45 6.19 7.77 3.25
N ALA A 46 6.62 7.10 4.34
CA ALA A 46 6.12 5.78 4.72
C ALA A 46 4.61 5.82 5.01
N TYR A 47 4.14 6.84 5.72
CA TYR A 47 2.73 7.08 6.00
C TYR A 47 1.91 7.21 4.71
N VAL A 48 2.32 8.11 3.80
CA VAL A 48 1.61 8.33 2.54
C VAL A 48 1.68 7.09 1.65
N SER A 49 2.81 6.37 1.63
CA SER A 49 2.97 5.13 0.87
C SER A 49 2.05 4.02 1.38
N SER A 50 1.88 3.87 2.70
CA SER A 50 0.91 2.94 3.30
C SER A 50 -0.52 3.22 2.87
N LEU A 51 -0.95 4.48 2.92
CA LEU A 51 -2.30 4.87 2.51
C LEU A 51 -2.50 4.72 1.00
N SER A 52 -1.49 5.08 0.21
CA SER A 52 -1.49 4.90 -1.25
C SER A 52 -1.61 3.42 -1.61
N THR A 53 -0.89 2.55 -0.90
CA THR A 53 -0.98 1.09 -1.03
C THR A 53 -2.39 0.61 -0.73
N LYS A 54 -3.02 1.10 0.36
CA LYS A 54 -4.36 0.63 0.71
C LYS A 54 -5.41 1.02 -0.31
N LEU A 55 -5.35 2.26 -0.81
CA LEU A 55 -6.29 2.69 -1.84
C LEU A 55 -6.02 1.98 -3.16
N SER A 56 -4.76 1.75 -3.52
CA SER A 56 -4.37 0.96 -4.69
C SER A 56 -4.96 -0.45 -4.64
N ASP A 57 -4.75 -1.15 -3.53
CA ASP A 57 -5.29 -2.49 -3.25
C ASP A 57 -6.83 -2.57 -3.41
N THR A 58 -7.51 -1.60 -2.80
CA THR A 58 -8.98 -1.54 -2.83
C THR A 58 -9.48 -1.24 -4.24
N THR A 59 -8.94 -0.22 -4.90
CA THR A 59 -9.37 0.15 -6.25
C THR A 59 -9.03 -0.91 -7.28
N ALA A 60 -7.85 -1.53 -7.18
CA ALA A 60 -7.45 -2.61 -8.07
C ALA A 60 -8.34 -3.84 -7.95
N SER A 61 -8.68 -4.25 -6.72
CA SER A 61 -9.53 -5.42 -6.51
C SER A 61 -11.00 -5.17 -6.87
N GLU A 62 -11.56 -4.00 -6.55
CA GLU A 62 -12.96 -3.68 -6.90
C GLU A 62 -13.12 -3.44 -8.41
N VAL A 63 -12.23 -2.67 -9.05
CA VAL A 63 -12.27 -2.46 -10.51
C VAL A 63 -11.92 -3.75 -11.25
N GLY A 64 -10.94 -4.52 -10.78
CA GLY A 64 -10.59 -5.81 -11.37
C GLY A 64 -11.74 -6.82 -11.30
N LYS A 65 -12.53 -6.83 -10.23
CA LYS A 65 -13.73 -7.68 -10.13
C LYS A 65 -14.88 -7.19 -11.01
N ALA A 66 -15.08 -5.88 -11.09
CA ALA A 66 -16.21 -5.29 -11.82
C ALA A 66 -15.98 -5.22 -13.35
N TYR A 67 -14.73 -4.97 -13.77
CA TYR A 67 -14.39 -4.64 -15.16
C TYR A 67 -13.25 -5.47 -15.74
N GLY A 68 -12.61 -6.35 -14.97
CA GLY A 68 -11.49 -7.17 -15.43
C GLY A 68 -11.92 -8.13 -16.53
N ARG A 69 -11.48 -7.88 -17.77
CA ARG A 69 -11.77 -8.74 -18.93
C ARG A 69 -10.86 -9.96 -18.98
N HIS A 70 -9.61 -9.78 -18.58
CA HIS A 70 -8.59 -10.81 -18.57
C HIS A 70 -7.85 -10.80 -17.23
N THR A 71 -8.24 -11.72 -16.35
CA THR A 71 -7.66 -11.92 -15.02
C THR A 71 -6.72 -13.13 -15.03
N PHE A 72 -5.55 -12.98 -14.43
CA PHE A 72 -4.51 -14.02 -14.39
C PHE A 72 -3.90 -14.14 -12.99
N LEU A 73 -3.39 -15.32 -12.66
CA LEU A 73 -2.52 -15.49 -11.49
C LEU A 73 -1.08 -15.16 -11.84
N LEU A 74 -0.45 -14.24 -11.11
CA LEU A 74 0.97 -13.88 -11.29
C LEU A 74 1.93 -15.09 -11.22
N THR A 75 1.57 -16.10 -10.44
CA THR A 75 2.41 -17.28 -10.18
C THR A 75 2.46 -18.26 -11.35
N SER A 76 1.37 -18.41 -12.09
CA SER A 76 1.24 -19.42 -13.16
C SER A 76 0.96 -18.80 -14.53
N LEU A 77 0.68 -17.50 -14.57
CA LEU A 77 0.24 -16.74 -15.75
C LEU A 77 -0.98 -17.37 -16.44
N LYS A 78 -1.75 -18.18 -15.71
CA LYS A 78 -2.96 -18.82 -16.22
C LYS A 78 -4.16 -17.90 -16.04
N PRO A 79 -5.08 -17.86 -17.04
CA PRO A 79 -6.36 -17.19 -16.88
C PRO A 79 -7.14 -17.83 -15.72
N VAL A 80 -7.71 -16.99 -14.86
CA VAL A 80 -8.58 -17.41 -13.76
C VAL A 80 -9.83 -16.55 -13.71
N PRO A 81 -10.94 -17.02 -13.13
CA PRO A 81 -12.13 -16.21 -12.95
C PRO A 81 -11.86 -14.93 -12.14
N ALA A 82 -12.53 -13.84 -12.51
CA ALA A 82 -12.45 -12.59 -11.77
C ALA A 82 -12.87 -12.78 -10.29
N GLY A 83 -12.10 -12.18 -9.38
CA GLY A 83 -12.30 -12.33 -7.94
C GLY A 83 -11.66 -13.57 -7.32
N THR A 84 -10.85 -14.33 -8.07
CA THR A 84 -9.93 -15.34 -7.52
C THR A 84 -8.86 -14.64 -6.66
N GLU A 85 -8.54 -15.18 -5.49
CA GLU A 85 -7.51 -14.61 -4.60
C GLU A 85 -6.14 -14.56 -5.30
N GLY A 86 -5.49 -13.40 -5.24
CA GLY A 86 -4.22 -13.14 -5.94
C GLY A 86 -4.32 -12.98 -7.47
N ALA A 87 -5.53 -12.93 -8.03
CA ALA A 87 -5.72 -12.66 -9.45
C ALA A 87 -5.55 -11.18 -9.78
N VAL A 88 -4.83 -10.89 -10.87
CA VAL A 88 -4.56 -9.53 -11.34
C VAL A 88 -5.14 -9.35 -12.74
N SER A 89 -5.66 -8.15 -13.02
CA SER A 89 -6.11 -7.71 -14.34
C SER A 89 -5.49 -6.38 -14.69
N LEU A 90 -5.40 -6.06 -15.98
CA LEU A 90 -4.88 -4.78 -16.45
C LEU A 90 -5.74 -3.61 -15.94
N GLU A 91 -7.07 -3.75 -16.02
CA GLU A 91 -8.01 -2.73 -15.56
C GLU A 91 -7.87 -2.49 -14.05
N GLY A 92 -7.73 -3.56 -13.26
CA GLY A 92 -7.44 -3.47 -11.84
C GLY A 92 -6.11 -2.78 -11.57
N THR A 93 -5.04 -3.17 -12.25
CA THR A 93 -3.71 -2.55 -12.06
C THR A 93 -3.73 -1.05 -12.37
N LEU A 94 -4.37 -0.64 -13.48
CA LEU A 94 -4.49 0.78 -13.83
C LEU A 94 -5.32 1.56 -12.80
N ALA A 95 -6.41 0.97 -12.31
CA ALA A 95 -7.19 1.56 -11.22
C ALA A 95 -6.38 1.71 -9.93
N GLY A 96 -5.56 0.70 -9.59
CA GLY A 96 -4.65 0.75 -8.44
C GLY A 96 -3.61 1.87 -8.54
N VAL A 97 -3.00 2.03 -9.71
CA VAL A 97 -2.08 3.16 -9.99
C VAL A 97 -2.82 4.49 -9.86
N GLY A 98 -4.06 4.60 -10.37
CA GLY A 98 -4.89 5.78 -10.18
C GLY A 98 -5.19 6.07 -8.70
N GLY A 99 -5.57 5.04 -7.93
CA GLY A 99 -5.86 5.17 -6.50
C GLY A 99 -4.64 5.60 -5.69
N SER A 100 -3.49 4.98 -5.91
CA SER A 100 -2.23 5.40 -5.26
C SER A 100 -1.84 6.83 -5.63
N ALA A 101 -2.01 7.23 -6.89
CA ALA A 101 -1.74 8.60 -7.33
C ALA A 101 -2.60 9.65 -6.63
N VAL A 102 -3.90 9.37 -6.41
CA VAL A 102 -4.79 10.27 -5.66
C VAL A 102 -4.25 10.54 -4.25
N ILE A 103 -3.89 9.49 -3.50
CA ILE A 103 -3.36 9.67 -2.14
C ILE A 103 -2.00 10.36 -2.13
N ALA A 104 -1.11 10.02 -3.06
CA ALA A 104 0.19 10.67 -3.18
C ALA A 104 0.05 12.16 -3.48
N LEU A 105 -0.87 12.54 -4.39
CA LEU A 105 -1.16 13.94 -4.71
C LEU A 105 -1.78 14.68 -3.52
N VAL A 106 -2.67 14.04 -2.75
CA VAL A 106 -3.19 14.63 -1.50
C VAL A 106 -2.04 14.86 -0.52
N GLY A 107 -1.18 13.87 -0.31
CA GLY A 107 -0.01 13.98 0.57
C GLY A 107 0.93 15.13 0.18
N TRP A 108 1.16 15.32 -1.13
CA TRP A 108 1.90 16.48 -1.63
C TRP A 108 1.15 17.79 -1.41
N GLY A 109 -0.15 17.83 -1.73
CA GLY A 109 -0.98 19.04 -1.63
C GLY A 109 -1.12 19.58 -0.20
N VAL A 110 -1.07 18.70 0.81
CA VAL A 110 -1.06 19.10 2.22
C VAL A 110 0.35 19.33 2.79
N GLY A 111 1.40 19.17 1.97
CA GLY A 111 2.79 19.40 2.36
C GLY A 111 3.44 18.28 3.17
N LEU A 112 2.89 17.06 3.19
CA LEU A 112 3.50 15.92 3.88
C LEU A 112 4.69 15.33 3.13
N ILE A 113 4.66 15.38 1.79
CA ILE A 113 5.73 14.85 0.94
C ILE A 113 6.11 15.85 -0.15
N SER A 114 7.33 15.72 -0.67
CA SER A 114 7.82 16.48 -1.81
C SER A 114 7.23 15.98 -3.14
N PRO A 115 7.29 16.76 -4.23
CA PRO A 115 6.79 16.33 -5.55
C PRO A 115 7.46 15.05 -6.06
N TRP A 116 8.77 14.90 -5.83
CA TRP A 116 9.52 13.72 -6.28
C TRP A 116 9.10 12.44 -5.53
N ALA A 117 8.67 12.59 -4.27
CA ALA A 117 8.17 11.49 -3.45
C ALA A 117 6.84 10.90 -3.94
N ILE A 118 6.09 11.61 -4.80
CA ILE A 118 4.89 11.06 -5.45
C ILE A 118 5.26 9.78 -6.21
N GLY A 119 6.31 9.84 -7.05
CA GLY A 119 6.76 8.68 -7.82
C GLY A 119 7.16 7.51 -6.92
N LEU A 120 7.80 7.78 -5.77
CA LEU A 120 8.15 6.74 -4.81
C LEU A 120 6.91 6.08 -4.19
N CYS A 121 5.88 6.86 -3.83
CA CYS A 121 4.62 6.32 -3.32
C CYS A 121 3.95 5.38 -4.33
N LEU A 122 3.93 5.76 -5.61
CA LEU A 122 3.36 4.94 -6.68
C LEU A 122 4.12 3.61 -6.83
N VAL A 123 5.47 3.67 -6.86
CA VAL A 123 6.31 2.47 -6.95
C VAL A 123 6.12 1.57 -5.73
N ALA A 124 6.14 2.14 -4.52
CA ALA A 124 5.93 1.40 -3.27
C ALA A 124 4.56 0.71 -3.27
N ALA A 125 3.49 1.44 -3.62
CA ALA A 125 2.13 0.91 -3.66
C ALA A 125 1.96 -0.20 -4.72
N PHE A 126 2.54 -0.02 -5.91
CA PHE A 126 2.49 -1.01 -6.97
C PHE A 126 3.23 -2.30 -6.57
N LEU A 127 4.44 -2.18 -6.00
CA LEU A 127 5.21 -3.33 -5.54
C LEU A 127 4.50 -4.06 -4.38
N ALA A 128 3.99 -3.31 -3.40
CA ALA A 128 3.27 -3.88 -2.27
C ALA A 128 2.01 -4.65 -2.72
N THR A 129 1.18 -4.06 -3.59
CA THR A 129 -0.02 -4.73 -4.14
C THR A 129 0.32 -5.94 -5.01
N THR A 130 1.44 -5.89 -5.75
CA THR A 130 1.91 -7.06 -6.49
C THR A 130 2.34 -8.19 -5.55
N LEU A 131 3.05 -7.88 -4.46
CA LEU A 131 3.44 -8.85 -3.43
C LEU A 131 2.23 -9.42 -2.70
N GLU A 132 1.22 -8.60 -2.40
CA GLU A 132 -0.07 -9.04 -1.87
C GLU A 132 -0.69 -10.09 -2.78
N SER A 133 -0.74 -9.83 -4.09
CA SER A 133 -1.32 -10.78 -5.04
C SER A 133 -0.54 -12.10 -5.11
N LEU A 134 0.79 -12.06 -4.93
CA LEU A 134 1.60 -13.27 -4.79
C LEU A 134 1.30 -14.03 -3.49
N ILE A 135 1.12 -13.32 -2.36
CA ILE A 135 0.74 -13.90 -1.07
C ILE A 135 -0.65 -14.54 -1.18
N GLY A 136 -1.61 -13.86 -1.80
CA GLY A 136 -2.96 -14.36 -2.04
C GLY A 136 -2.96 -15.62 -2.91
N ALA A 137 -2.14 -15.64 -3.96
CA ALA A 137 -2.06 -16.79 -4.87
C ALA A 137 -1.33 -18.01 -4.25
N THR A 138 -0.40 -17.81 -3.30
CA THR A 138 0.49 -18.89 -2.81
C THR A 138 0.28 -19.31 -1.37
N LEU A 139 0.01 -18.37 -0.47
CA LEU A 139 0.00 -18.59 0.98
C LEU A 139 -1.42 -18.65 1.54
N GLN A 140 -2.36 -17.81 1.08
CA GLN A 140 -3.73 -17.84 1.57
C GLN A 140 -4.42 -19.20 1.42
N PRO A 141 -4.22 -19.98 0.32
CA PRO A 141 -4.80 -21.32 0.21
C PRO A 141 -4.19 -22.34 1.18
N LYS A 142 -2.98 -22.08 1.70
CA LYS A 142 -2.24 -22.98 2.58
C LYS A 142 -2.50 -22.72 4.06
N PHE A 143 -2.84 -21.48 4.42
CA PHE A 143 -2.96 -21.04 5.80
C PHE A 143 -4.33 -20.43 6.06
N THR A 144 -5.19 -21.18 6.76
CA THR A 144 -6.56 -20.73 7.08
C THR A 144 -6.61 -19.53 8.03
N TRP A 145 -5.55 -19.30 8.80
CA TRP A 145 -5.41 -18.11 9.65
C TRP A 145 -5.04 -16.86 8.85
N LEU A 146 -4.51 -16.99 7.63
CA LEU A 146 -4.07 -15.87 6.79
C LEU A 146 -5.28 -15.25 6.08
N THR A 147 -6.10 -14.56 6.86
CA THR A 147 -7.31 -13.90 6.36
C THR A 147 -6.98 -12.68 5.51
N ASN A 148 -7.96 -12.22 4.73
CA ASN A 148 -7.83 -11.00 3.93
C ASN A 148 -7.43 -9.78 4.77
N GLU A 149 -7.83 -9.70 6.03
CA GLU A 149 -7.43 -8.58 6.90
C GLU A 149 -5.97 -8.60 7.31
N ILE A 150 -5.45 -9.80 7.59
CA ILE A 150 -4.03 -9.95 7.89
C ILE A 150 -3.19 -9.64 6.65
N VAL A 151 -3.61 -10.14 5.49
CA VAL A 151 -2.93 -9.86 4.22
C VAL A 151 -2.98 -8.38 3.87
N ASN A 152 -4.13 -7.71 4.08
CA ASN A 152 -4.26 -6.27 3.94
C ASN A 152 -3.28 -5.51 4.84
N GLY A 153 -3.14 -5.93 6.10
CA GLY A 153 -2.21 -5.27 7.03
C GLY A 153 -0.74 -5.53 6.71
N ILE A 154 -0.41 -6.73 6.22
CA ILE A 154 0.91 -7.04 5.68
C ILE A 154 1.18 -6.14 4.46
N ASN A 155 0.22 -6.03 3.53
CA ASN A 155 0.35 -5.23 2.32
C ASN A 155 0.63 -3.75 2.63
N THR A 156 -0.16 -3.12 3.50
CA THR A 156 0.07 -1.71 3.87
C THR A 156 1.36 -1.50 4.64
N SER A 157 1.78 -2.47 5.46
CA SER A 157 3.08 -2.46 6.14
C SER A 157 4.24 -2.58 5.15
N ILE A 158 4.13 -3.43 4.13
CA ILE A 158 5.09 -3.52 3.03
C ILE A 158 5.14 -2.18 2.28
N GLY A 159 3.99 -1.57 2.01
CA GLY A 159 3.90 -0.25 1.38
C GLY A 159 4.65 0.84 2.16
N ALA A 160 4.44 0.91 3.48
CA ALA A 160 5.19 1.81 4.37
C ALA A 160 6.69 1.53 4.33
N ALA A 161 7.10 0.26 4.48
CA ALA A 161 8.49 -0.14 4.49
C ALA A 161 9.19 0.18 3.16
N LEU A 162 8.56 -0.12 2.03
CA LEU A 162 9.08 0.22 0.70
C LEU A 162 9.18 1.73 0.51
N GLY A 163 8.17 2.51 0.93
CA GLY A 163 8.24 3.97 0.91
C GLY A 163 9.44 4.50 1.71
N LEU A 164 9.65 3.99 2.92
CA LEU A 164 10.79 4.35 3.76
C LEU A 164 12.14 3.98 3.12
N LEU A 165 12.27 2.74 2.62
CA LEU A 165 13.50 2.25 2.01
C LEU A 165 13.85 2.98 0.72
N LEU A 166 12.85 3.26 -0.12
CA LEU A 166 13.02 4.09 -1.31
C LEU A 166 13.40 5.52 -0.93
N GLY A 167 12.79 6.08 0.12
CA GLY A 167 13.16 7.37 0.68
C GLY A 167 14.62 7.41 1.16
N LEU A 168 15.09 6.35 1.82
CA LEU A 168 16.50 6.24 2.23
C LEU A 168 17.45 6.13 1.05
N ALA A 169 17.05 5.39 0.00
CA ALA A 169 17.88 5.17 -1.18
C ALA A 169 17.96 6.40 -2.10
N PHE A 170 16.86 7.16 -2.23
CA PHE A 170 16.72 8.24 -3.21
C PHE A 170 16.60 9.64 -2.60
N GLY A 171 16.22 9.75 -1.32
CA GLY A 171 16.07 11.04 -0.62
C GLY A 171 17.38 11.75 -0.30
N GLN A 172 18.53 11.10 -0.56
CA GLN A 172 19.84 11.75 -0.47
C GLN A 172 20.16 12.62 -1.69
N PHE A 173 19.33 12.58 -2.75
CA PHE A 173 19.54 13.30 -4.01
C PHE A 173 18.65 14.54 -4.19
N SER A 174 17.98 15.01 -3.12
CA SER A 174 17.11 16.19 -3.15
C SER A 174 17.48 17.22 -2.09
#